data_AF-A0A0G0LSA7-F1
#
_entry.id   AF-A0A0G0LSA7-F1
#
_cell.length_a   1.000
_cell.length_b   1.000
_cell.length_c   1.000
_cell.angle_alpha   90.00
_cell.angle_beta   90.00
_cell.angle_gamma   90.00
#
_symmetry.space_group_name_H-M   'P 1'
#
loop_
_entity.id
_entity.type
_entity.pdbx_description
1 polymer ?
#
loop_
_entity_poly.entity_id
_entity_poly.type
_entity_poly.pdbx_seq_one_letter_code
_entity_poly.pdbx_strand_id
1 'polypeptide(L)'
;MVKVYESLVSVIIKQQEEIIGPIAWSEAKKVTGLVIRDHDVKIEGDGKKILESLVDQYSTLFGRASVEVCREVVKEMLTTIDKKELPEILL
;
A
#
# COMPACT_ATOMS: atom_id res chain seq x y z
N MET A 1 -8.43 -1.90 13.99
CA MET A 1 -8.13 -2.58 12.72
C MET A 1 -8.02 -1.62 11.55
N VAL A 2 -9.01 -0.79 11.19
CA VAL A 2 -8.93 0.16 10.03
C VAL A 2 -7.66 1.02 10.03
N LYS A 3 -7.27 1.58 11.18
CA LYS A 3 -6.07 2.43 11.31
C LYS A 3 -4.74 1.74 10.93
N VAL A 4 -4.64 0.41 11.07
CA VAL A 4 -3.37 -0.28 10.76
C VAL A 4 -3.12 -0.30 9.25
N TYR A 5 -4.19 -0.49 8.48
CA TYR A 5 -4.13 -0.48 7.03
C TYR A 5 -3.93 0.93 6.49
N GLU A 6 -4.53 1.95 7.09
CA GLU A 6 -4.30 3.35 6.71
C GLU A 6 -2.83 3.74 6.88
N SER A 7 -2.22 3.39 8.02
CA SER A 7 -0.79 3.59 8.26
C SER A 7 0.06 2.83 7.25
N LEU A 8 -0.23 1.54 7.01
CA LEU A 8 0.55 0.72 6.10
C LEU A 8 0.48 1.23 4.65
N VAL A 9 -0.73 1.57 4.19
CA VAL A 9 -0.93 2.17 2.86
C VAL A 9 -0.19 3.51 2.76
N SER A 10 -0.25 4.36 3.79
CA SER A 10 0.48 5.63 3.79
C SER A 10 2.00 5.43 3.65
N VAL A 11 2.57 4.46 4.38
CA VAL A 11 4.01 4.16 4.29
C VAL A 11 4.37 3.59 2.92
N ILE A 12 3.57 2.67 2.38
CA ILE A 12 3.80 2.11 1.04
C ILE A 12 3.77 3.20 -0.03
N ILE A 13 2.78 4.09 -0.01
CA ILE A 13 2.68 5.17 -1.01
C ILE A 13 3.92 6.08 -0.95
N LYS A 14 4.38 6.42 0.26
CA LYS A 14 5.60 7.24 0.44
C LYS A 14 6.84 6.52 -0.05
N GLN A 15 7.00 5.23 0.24
CA GLN A 15 8.14 4.47 -0.25
C GLN A 15 8.15 4.39 -1.77
N GLN A 16 6.97 4.22 -2.39
CA GLN A 16 6.85 4.22 -3.83
C GLN A 16 7.14 5.62 -4.40
N GLU A 17 6.71 6.70 -3.74
CA GLU A 17 7.05 8.06 -4.14
C GLU A 17 8.57 8.30 -4.20
N GLU A 18 9.34 7.74 -3.26
CA GLU A 18 10.81 7.85 -3.30
C GLU A 18 11.45 7.19 -4.55
N ILE A 19 10.76 6.22 -5.16
CA ILE A 19 11.26 5.43 -6.29
C ILE A 19 10.72 5.93 -7.63
N ILE A 20 9.40 6.08 -7.74
CA ILE A 20 8.71 6.44 -8.99
C ILE A 20 8.27 7.91 -9.03
N GLY A 21 8.50 8.67 -7.95
CA GLY A 21 8.15 10.08 -7.86
C GLY A 21 6.67 10.33 -7.54
N PRO A 22 6.19 11.57 -7.70
CA PRO A 22 4.85 12.00 -7.26
C PRO A 22 3.69 11.25 -7.95
N ILE A 23 3.96 10.52 -9.03
CA ILE A 23 2.98 9.65 -9.68
C ILE A 23 2.47 8.57 -8.72
N ALA A 24 3.25 8.16 -7.71
CA ALA A 24 2.82 7.18 -6.70
C ALA A 24 1.47 7.56 -6.05
N TRP A 25 1.27 8.83 -5.74
CA TRP A 25 0.01 9.36 -5.20
C TRP A 25 -1.13 9.37 -6.21
N SER A 26 -0.81 9.62 -7.48
CA SER A 26 -1.81 9.63 -8.56
C SER A 26 -2.35 8.22 -8.83
N GLU A 27 -1.50 7.21 -8.70
CA GLU A 27 -1.86 5.80 -8.85
C GLU A 27 -2.63 5.28 -7.64
N ALA A 28 -2.21 5.63 -6.43
CA ALA A 28 -2.94 5.26 -5.22
C ALA A 28 -4.39 5.76 -5.25
N LYS A 29 -4.62 6.98 -5.78
CA LYS A 29 -5.97 7.55 -5.94
C LYS A 29 -6.88 6.78 -6.90
N LYS A 30 -6.35 5.86 -7.71
CA LYS A 30 -7.14 4.99 -8.61
C LYS A 30 -7.68 3.75 -7.89
N VAL A 31 -7.15 3.42 -6.72
CA VAL A 31 -7.55 2.24 -5.95
C VAL A 31 -8.92 2.48 -5.33
N THR A 32 -9.89 1.63 -5.66
CA THR A 32 -11.24 1.72 -5.12
C THR A 32 -11.24 1.45 -3.62
N GLY A 33 -11.94 2.28 -2.84
CA GLY A 33 -11.96 2.20 -1.37
C GLY A 33 -10.78 2.90 -0.69
N LEU A 34 -9.84 3.50 -1.44
CA LEU A 34 -8.76 4.31 -0.92
C LEU A 34 -9.04 5.81 -1.14
N VAL A 35 -9.30 6.54 -0.07
CA VAL A 35 -9.57 7.98 -0.10
C VAL A 35 -8.34 8.74 0.37
N ILE A 36 -7.80 9.60 -0.49
CA ILE A 36 -6.60 10.39 -0.19
C ILE A 36 -6.92 11.88 -0.27
N ARG A 37 -6.69 12.62 0.82
CA ARG A 37 -6.83 14.09 0.89
C ARG A 37 -5.61 14.68 1.60
N ASP A 38 -4.87 15.56 0.95
CA ASP A 38 -3.69 16.22 1.54
C ASP A 38 -2.68 15.27 2.23
N HIS A 39 -2.45 14.09 1.61
CA HIS A 39 -1.65 12.98 2.15
C HIS A 39 -2.22 12.25 3.39
N ASP A 40 -3.44 12.61 3.82
CA ASP A 40 -4.24 11.79 4.73
C ASP A 40 -4.87 10.63 3.96
N VAL A 41 -4.73 9.42 4.51
CA VAL A 41 -5.18 8.18 3.90
C VAL A 41 -6.34 7.62 4.71
N LYS A 42 -7.46 7.35 4.04
CA LYS A 42 -8.62 6.68 4.62
C LYS A 42 -9.00 5.46 3.82
N ILE A 43 -9.40 4.42 4.53
CA ILE A 43 -9.82 3.15 3.93
C ILE A 43 -11.32 2.95 4.15
N GLU A 44 -12.03 2.78 3.06
CA GLU A 44 -13.46 2.51 3.01
C GLU A 44 -13.69 1.08 2.51
N GLY A 45 -13.83 0.15 3.45
CA GLY A 45 -14.10 -1.26 3.15
C GLY A 45 -13.07 -2.22 3.75
N ASP A 46 -12.75 -3.27 2.99
CA ASP A 46 -11.83 -4.33 3.39
C ASP A 46 -10.37 -3.88 3.19
N GLY A 47 -9.69 -3.56 4.30
CA GLY A 47 -8.33 -3.04 4.28
C GLY A 47 -7.31 -4.00 3.65
N LYS A 48 -7.48 -5.32 3.80
CA LYS A 48 -6.58 -6.32 3.22
C LYS A 48 -6.69 -6.33 1.69
N LYS A 49 -7.93 -6.30 1.17
CA LYS A 49 -8.18 -6.24 -0.28
C LYS A 49 -7.73 -4.91 -0.90
N ILE A 50 -7.91 -3.81 -0.18
CA ILE A 50 -7.49 -2.48 -0.64
C ILE A 50 -5.96 -2.41 -0.68
N LEU A 51 -5.28 -2.97 0.32
CA LEU A 51 -3.83 -3.09 0.33
C LEU A 51 -3.31 -3.94 -0.83
N GLU A 52 -3.95 -5.10 -1.10
CA GLU A 52 -3.62 -5.93 -2.26
C GLU A 52 -3.77 -5.16 -3.57
N SER A 53 -4.90 -4.48 -3.75
CA SER A 53 -5.20 -3.69 -4.94
C SER A 53 -4.20 -2.53 -5.15
N LEU A 54 -3.70 -1.94 -4.07
CA LEU A 54 -2.67 -0.90 -4.14
C LEU A 54 -1.33 -1.46 -4.66
N VAL A 55 -0.91 -2.62 -4.14
CA VAL A 55 0.33 -3.27 -4.58
C VAL A 55 0.22 -3.68 -6.04
N ASP A 56 -0.93 -4.22 -6.45
CA ASP A 56 -1.21 -4.55 -7.84
C ASP A 56 -1.17 -3.31 -8.74
N GLN A 57 -1.78 -2.20 -8.31
CA GLN A 57 -1.74 -0.94 -9.06
C GLN A 57 -0.30 -0.52 -9.36
N TYR A 58 0.60 -0.61 -8.38
CA TYR A 58 2.03 -0.31 -8.61
C TYR A 58 2.75 -1.36 -9.46
N SER A 59 2.39 -2.64 -9.32
CA SER A 59 2.89 -3.73 -10.16
C SER A 59 2.57 -3.51 -11.64
N THR A 60 1.42 -2.93 -11.97
CA THR A 60 1.10 -2.62 -13.37
C THR A 60 2.04 -1.59 -14.01
N LEU A 61 2.68 -0.72 -13.22
CA LEU A 61 3.56 0.33 -13.73
C LEU A 61 5.01 -0.09 -13.92
N PHE A 62 5.57 -0.85 -12.98
CA PHE A 62 7.00 -1.20 -13.03
C PHE A 62 7.28 -2.67 -12.69
N GLY A 63 6.25 -3.50 -12.79
CA GLY A 63 6.34 -4.94 -12.67
C GLY A 63 6.76 -5.38 -11.28
N ARG A 64 7.40 -6.55 -11.21
CA ARG A 64 7.72 -7.23 -9.96
C ARG A 64 8.57 -6.42 -8.98
N ALA A 65 9.40 -5.50 -9.46
CA ALA A 65 10.22 -4.67 -8.58
C ALA A 65 9.35 -3.83 -7.60
N SER A 66 8.11 -3.50 -7.97
CA SER A 66 7.20 -2.76 -7.09
C SER A 66 6.73 -3.56 -5.90
N VAL A 67 6.47 -4.84 -6.16
CA VAL A 67 6.03 -5.80 -5.16
C VAL A 67 7.15 -6.02 -4.15
N GLU A 68 8.40 -6.17 -4.62
CA GLU A 68 9.53 -6.38 -3.71
C GLU A 68 9.78 -5.14 -2.81
N VAL A 69 9.63 -3.93 -3.34
CA VAL A 69 9.69 -2.69 -2.53
C VAL A 69 8.59 -2.70 -1.46
N CYS A 70 7.35 -3.01 -1.83
CA CYS A 70 6.24 -3.10 -0.87
C CYS A 70 6.50 -4.16 0.21
N ARG A 71 7.11 -5.29 -0.15
CA ARG A 71 7.47 -6.36 0.80
C ARG A 71 8.51 -5.90 1.82
N GLU A 72 9.54 -5.17 1.40
CA GLU A 72 10.55 -4.65 2.34
C GLU A 72 9.92 -3.71 3.37
N VAL A 73 9.05 -2.80 2.94
CA VAL A 73 8.29 -1.92 3.85
C VAL A 73 7.47 -2.72 4.86
N VAL A 74 6.75 -3.73 4.39
CA VAL A 74 5.89 -4.55 5.23
C VAL A 74 6.71 -5.33 6.25
N LYS A 75 7.89 -5.85 5.87
CA LYS A 75 8.80 -6.57 6.78
C LYS A 75 9.19 -5.73 7.99
N GLU A 76 9.47 -4.45 7.78
CA GLU A 76 9.78 -3.51 8.86
C GLU A 76 8.59 -3.29 9.82
N MET A 77 7.36 -3.48 9.32
CA MET A 77 6.12 -3.30 10.08
C MET A 77 5.55 -4.60 10.69
N LEU A 78 6.16 -5.77 10.43
CA LEU A 78 5.70 -7.07 10.95
C LEU A 78 5.69 -7.17 12.48
N THR A 79 6.42 -6.30 13.19
CA THR A 79 6.36 -6.20 14.66
C THR A 79 5.00 -5.68 15.15
N THR A 80 4.23 -5.06 14.26
CA THR A 80 2.96 -4.37 14.57
C THR A 80 1.75 -4.99 13.86
N ILE A 81 1.97 -5.84 12.84
CA ILE A 81 0.92 -6.41 11.99
C ILE A 81 1.04 -7.94 11.98
N ASP A 82 -0.05 -8.65 12.29
CA ASP A 82 -0.11 -10.11 12.13
C ASP A 82 -0.06 -10.45 10.63
N LYS A 83 0.77 -11.43 10.25
CA LYS A 83 0.87 -11.93 8.87
C LYS A 83 -0.47 -12.32 8.26
N LYS A 84 -1.46 -12.72 9.06
CA LYS A 84 -2.81 -13.05 8.59
C LYS A 84 -3.55 -11.85 8.00
N GLU A 85 -3.22 -10.64 8.46
CA GLU A 85 -3.79 -9.38 7.97
C GLU A 85 -3.14 -8.92 6.67
N LEU A 86 -2.04 -9.55 6.24
CA LEU A 86 -1.37 -9.22 4.99
C LEU A 86 -1.92 -10.04 3.80
N PRO A 87 -2.05 -9.43 2.62
CA PRO A 87 -2.34 -10.16 1.38
C PRO A 87 -1.15 -11.04 0.97
N GLU A 88 -1.43 -12.13 0.26
CA GLU A 88 -0.41 -13.12 -0.12
C GLU A 88 0.71 -12.52 -0.98
N ILE A 89 0.41 -11.48 -1.77
CA ILE A 89 1.40 -10.76 -2.57
C ILE A 89 2.52 -10.13 -1.72
N LEU A 90 2.29 -9.91 -0.42
CA LEU A 90 3.23 -9.30 0.53
C LEU A 90 3.87 -10.30 1.52
N LEU A 91 3.56 -11.60 1.39
CA LEU A 91 4.18 -12.68 2.18
C LEU A 91 5.42 -13.26 1.47
#